data_AF-A0A954NQL6-F1
#
_entry.id   AF-A0A954NQL6-F1
#
_cell.length_a   1.000
_cell.length_b   1.000
_cell.length_c   1.000
_cell.angle_alpha   90.00
_cell.angle_beta   90.00
_cell.angle_gamma   90.00
#
_symmetry.space_group_name_H-M   'P 1'
#
loop_
_entity.id
_entity.type
_entity.pdbx_description
1 polymer ?
#
loop_
_entity_poly.entity_id
_entity_poly.type
_entity_poly.pdbx_seq_one_letter_code
_entity_poly.pdbx_strand_id
1 'polypeptide(L)'
;LFDHTLYGKSPGGYHLTNVVLHAVNAVLVLLLVTRLTGHGSIGLVTAVLFAVHPVQIETVAWVSSRKTLLCSVFMLASGLCWLRPDRTGRQELHGSIWLALALLTKAAAIVLPPIVLAYDVLVRRKTIAEALPRQLAPGFLCILLLNITMSAQTSVMGGVRGHLGMSKLQIVGIDSVIVWKYVGMLVWPAGLSVLYDPPTQGILLPIVLSTIAWIAVGLICWKTWRRWPLVTLAVATWFLLLFPVLNFFPITTLMNDRYLYLPCVCAFALVGGALDQLRHWIVARQFGRLKERQWVFSVVSGVIVSTSILGYTGATMSYLPAWRNGLTLWAHTVNHVPQLPVVQIQWADALYDSGHHERAIEVLEETLQSRQPDEADRRRIEEKLIGWRQRDHA
;
A
#
# COMPACT_ATOMS: atom_id res chain seq x y z
N LEU A 1 -13.82 13.09 -15.35
CA LEU A 1 -15.04 13.35 -16.15
C LEU A 1 -16.28 12.94 -15.38
N PHE A 2 -16.51 11.66 -15.04
CA PHE A 2 -17.71 11.23 -14.28
C PHE A 2 -17.97 11.99 -12.96
N ASP A 3 -16.98 12.06 -12.06
CA ASP A 3 -17.18 12.78 -10.79
C ASP A 3 -17.37 14.28 -11.01
N HIS A 4 -16.68 14.85 -12.00
CA HIS A 4 -16.84 16.26 -12.35
C HIS A 4 -18.22 16.55 -12.93
N THR A 5 -18.81 15.61 -13.68
CA THR A 5 -20.19 15.75 -14.18
C THR A 5 -21.22 15.66 -13.05
N LEU A 6 -20.95 14.90 -11.99
CA LEU A 6 -21.87 14.75 -10.86
C LEU A 6 -21.72 15.83 -9.78
N TYR A 7 -20.48 16.21 -9.47
CA TYR A 7 -20.13 17.03 -8.31
C TYR A 7 -19.48 18.37 -8.68
N GLY A 8 -19.17 18.59 -9.95
CA GLY A 8 -18.47 19.79 -10.41
C GLY A 8 -17.13 19.97 -9.70
N LYS A 9 -16.94 21.16 -9.10
CA LYS A 9 -15.76 21.53 -8.32
C LYS A 9 -15.89 21.22 -6.81
N SER A 10 -17.01 20.65 -6.36
CA SER A 10 -17.21 20.36 -4.93
C SER A 10 -16.32 19.18 -4.49
N PRO A 11 -15.31 19.39 -3.62
CA PRO A 11 -14.38 18.33 -3.23
C PRO A 11 -15.06 17.21 -2.44
N GLY A 12 -16.17 17.51 -1.73
CA GLY A 12 -16.90 16.56 -0.90
C GLY A 12 -17.39 15.33 -1.68
N GLY A 13 -17.86 15.50 -2.92
CA GLY A 13 -18.32 14.39 -3.75
C GLY A 13 -17.19 13.43 -4.18
N TYR A 14 -15.98 13.96 -4.40
CA TYR A 14 -14.80 13.16 -4.70
C TYR A 14 -14.36 12.35 -3.47
N HIS A 15 -14.36 12.97 -2.28
CA HIS A 15 -14.07 12.25 -1.03
C HIS A 15 -15.12 11.16 -0.75
N LEU A 16 -16.41 11.43 -0.96
CA LEU A 16 -17.47 10.44 -0.81
C LEU A 16 -17.24 9.23 -1.72
N THR A 17 -16.89 9.47 -2.99
CA THR A 17 -16.60 8.41 -3.95
C THR A 17 -15.41 7.56 -3.49
N ASN A 18 -14.35 8.18 -2.96
CA ASN A 18 -13.22 7.45 -2.39
C ASN A 18 -13.62 6.59 -1.17
N VAL A 19 -14.43 7.14 -0.26
CA VAL A 19 -14.92 6.40 0.91
C VAL A 19 -15.78 5.20 0.49
N VAL A 20 -16.67 5.38 -0.48
CA VAL A 20 -17.48 4.28 -1.04
C VAL A 20 -16.59 3.21 -1.67
N LEU A 21 -15.60 3.59 -2.48
CA LEU A 21 -14.65 2.63 -3.05
C LEU A 21 -13.84 1.90 -1.99
N HIS A 22 -13.47 2.57 -0.90
CA HIS A 22 -12.78 1.93 0.23
C HIS A 22 -13.68 0.92 0.96
N ALA A 23 -14.95 1.26 1.20
CA ALA A 23 -15.93 0.34 1.78
C ALA A 23 -16.16 -0.89 0.88
N VAL A 24 -16.28 -0.70 -0.44
CA VAL A 24 -16.37 -1.81 -1.41
C VAL A 24 -15.13 -2.69 -1.33
N ASN A 25 -13.94 -2.11 -1.26
CA ASN A 25 -12.69 -2.87 -1.09
C ASN A 25 -12.70 -3.69 0.21
N ALA A 26 -13.15 -3.12 1.34
CA ALA A 26 -13.24 -3.85 2.61
C ALA A 26 -14.20 -5.06 2.51
N VAL A 27 -15.34 -4.90 1.83
CA VAL A 27 -16.26 -6.02 1.56
C VAL A 27 -15.61 -7.08 0.67
N LEU A 28 -14.90 -6.68 -0.39
CA LEU A 28 -14.20 -7.62 -1.26
C LEU A 28 -13.07 -8.36 -0.53
N VAL A 29 -12.37 -7.69 0.39
CA VAL A 29 -11.38 -8.31 1.29
C VAL A 29 -12.03 -9.37 2.16
N LEU A 30 -13.16 -9.05 2.81
CA LEU A 30 -13.95 -10.01 3.59
C LEU A 30 -14.28 -11.25 2.74
N LEU A 31 -14.88 -11.04 1.57
CA LEU A 31 -15.31 -12.13 0.69
C LEU A 31 -14.14 -12.97 0.19
N LEU A 32 -13.00 -12.36 -0.11
CA LEU A 32 -11.83 -13.07 -0.63
C LEU A 32 -11.17 -13.90 0.47
N VAL A 33 -10.92 -13.30 1.63
CA VAL A 33 -10.24 -13.96 2.75
C VAL A 33 -11.11 -15.06 3.34
N THR A 34 -12.41 -14.84 3.49
CA THR A 34 -13.34 -15.91 3.91
C THR A 34 -13.34 -17.08 2.93
N ARG A 35 -13.30 -16.83 1.62
CA ARG A 35 -13.22 -17.91 0.62
C ARG A 35 -11.91 -18.68 0.68
N LEU A 36 -10.79 -17.96 0.82
CA LEU A 36 -9.47 -18.59 0.87
C LEU A 36 -9.27 -19.44 2.13
N THR A 37 -9.77 -18.97 3.26
CA THR A 37 -9.55 -19.60 4.57
C THR A 37 -10.66 -20.56 4.98
N GLY A 38 -11.86 -20.44 4.39
CA GLY A 38 -13.05 -21.16 4.83
C GLY A 38 -13.68 -20.63 6.13
N HIS A 39 -13.10 -19.58 6.74
CA HIS A 39 -13.50 -19.07 8.05
C HIS A 39 -13.97 -17.61 7.95
N GLY A 40 -15.25 -17.38 8.26
CA GLY A 40 -15.85 -16.04 8.29
C GLY A 40 -15.19 -15.10 9.31
N SER A 41 -14.74 -15.64 10.45
CA SER A 41 -14.02 -14.91 11.50
C SER A 41 -12.74 -14.25 10.98
N ILE A 42 -11.91 -15.02 10.27
CA ILE A 42 -10.64 -14.54 9.71
C ILE A 42 -10.91 -13.42 8.70
N GLY A 43 -11.88 -13.61 7.80
CA GLY A 43 -12.27 -12.58 6.84
C GLY A 43 -12.80 -11.30 7.49
N LEU A 44 -13.63 -11.43 8.53
CA LEU A 44 -14.20 -10.28 9.25
C LEU A 44 -13.13 -9.47 9.96
N VAL A 45 -12.26 -10.14 10.73
CA VAL A 45 -11.14 -9.47 11.41
C VAL A 45 -10.24 -8.76 10.38
N THR A 46 -9.92 -9.43 9.28
CA THR A 46 -9.07 -8.85 8.21
C THR A 46 -9.70 -7.61 7.61
N ALA A 47 -10.99 -7.66 7.25
CA ALA A 47 -11.70 -6.56 6.61
C ALA A 47 -11.89 -5.37 7.56
N VAL A 48 -12.19 -5.61 8.83
CA VAL A 48 -12.36 -4.55 9.82
C VAL A 48 -11.03 -3.85 10.09
N LEU A 49 -9.95 -4.61 10.33
CA LEU A 49 -8.61 -4.02 10.51
C LEU A 49 -8.19 -3.24 9.25
N PHE A 50 -8.40 -3.81 8.05
CA PHE A 50 -8.14 -3.12 6.78
C PHE A 50 -8.90 -1.79 6.65
N ALA A 51 -10.18 -1.75 7.05
CA ALA A 51 -11.04 -0.59 6.88
C ALA A 51 -10.71 0.58 7.82
N VAL A 52 -10.22 0.29 9.04
CA VAL A 52 -10.00 1.31 10.08
C VAL A 52 -8.53 1.67 10.28
N HIS A 53 -7.59 0.96 9.65
CA HIS A 53 -6.17 1.18 9.88
C HIS A 53 -5.71 2.56 9.37
N PRO A 54 -4.94 3.36 10.14
CA PRO A 54 -4.57 4.73 9.76
C PRO A 54 -3.74 4.83 8.48
N VAL A 55 -3.02 3.77 8.11
CA VAL A 55 -2.26 3.70 6.84
C VAL A 55 -3.13 3.89 5.59
N GLN A 56 -4.45 3.69 5.71
CA GLN A 56 -5.38 3.92 4.60
C GLN A 56 -5.66 5.39 4.34
N ILE A 57 -5.39 6.28 5.31
CA ILE A 57 -5.77 7.70 5.24
C ILE A 57 -5.24 8.35 3.96
N GLU A 58 -3.95 8.20 3.63
CA GLU A 58 -3.38 8.79 2.40
C GLU A 58 -4.17 8.35 1.16
N THR A 59 -4.56 7.07 1.09
CA THR A 59 -5.24 6.53 -0.09
C THR A 59 -6.70 6.95 -0.18
N VAL A 60 -7.37 7.16 0.96
CA VAL A 60 -8.80 7.52 1.01
C VAL A 60 -9.00 9.03 0.97
N ALA A 61 -8.24 9.78 1.78
CA ALA A 61 -8.37 11.23 1.91
C ALA A 61 -7.84 11.96 0.67
N TRP A 62 -6.78 11.47 0.03
CA TRP A 62 -6.24 12.11 -1.17
C TRP A 62 -7.11 11.82 -2.40
N VAL A 63 -7.81 12.84 -2.90
CA VAL A 63 -8.71 12.73 -4.06
C VAL A 63 -8.01 12.08 -5.27
N SER A 64 -6.76 12.47 -5.56
CA SER A 64 -5.99 11.93 -6.69
C SER A 64 -5.57 10.46 -6.53
N SER A 65 -5.68 9.89 -5.32
CA SER A 65 -5.37 8.47 -5.07
C SER A 65 -6.50 7.52 -5.49
N ARG A 66 -7.62 8.04 -6.03
CA ARG A 66 -8.74 7.24 -6.54
C ARG A 66 -8.32 6.08 -7.45
N LYS A 67 -7.30 6.28 -8.29
CA LYS A 67 -6.74 5.21 -9.15
C LYS A 67 -6.31 3.97 -8.36
N THR A 68 -5.77 4.16 -7.15
CA THR A 68 -5.37 3.05 -6.27
C THR A 68 -6.60 2.33 -5.71
N LEU A 69 -7.63 3.07 -5.27
CA LEU A 69 -8.88 2.50 -4.76
C LEU A 69 -9.60 1.66 -5.82
N LEU A 70 -9.75 2.21 -7.02
CA LEU A 70 -10.44 1.55 -8.13
C LEU A 70 -9.66 0.34 -8.66
N CYS A 71 -8.34 0.47 -8.80
CA CYS A 71 -7.46 -0.66 -9.15
C CYS A 71 -7.62 -1.79 -8.13
N SER A 72 -7.73 -1.47 -6.84
CA SER A 72 -7.90 -2.47 -5.79
C SER A 72 -9.23 -3.20 -5.89
N VAL A 73 -10.33 -2.50 -6.24
CA VAL A 73 -11.65 -3.13 -6.45
C VAL A 73 -11.54 -4.18 -7.55
N PHE A 74 -10.93 -3.81 -8.68
CA PHE A 74 -10.77 -4.72 -9.82
C PHE A 74 -9.79 -5.86 -9.54
N MET A 75 -8.68 -5.62 -8.83
CA MET A 75 -7.75 -6.67 -8.42
C MET A 75 -8.41 -7.68 -7.47
N LEU A 76 -9.16 -7.21 -6.47
CA LEU A 76 -9.87 -8.09 -5.54
C LEU A 76 -10.98 -8.87 -6.25
N ALA A 77 -11.77 -8.22 -7.11
CA ALA A 77 -12.80 -8.88 -7.93
C ALA A 77 -12.21 -9.96 -8.85
N SER A 78 -11.06 -9.68 -9.46
CA SER A 78 -10.31 -10.67 -10.24
C SER A 78 -9.81 -11.82 -9.36
N GLY A 79 -9.29 -11.51 -8.15
CA GLY A 79 -8.90 -12.48 -7.15
C GLY A 79 -10.04 -13.42 -6.72
N LEU A 80 -11.26 -12.91 -6.52
CA LEU A 80 -12.45 -13.73 -6.21
C LEU A 80 -12.77 -14.76 -7.31
N CYS A 81 -12.42 -14.44 -8.56
CA CYS A 81 -12.63 -15.31 -9.72
C CYS A 81 -11.50 -16.36 -9.86
N TRP A 82 -10.24 -15.93 -9.72
CA TRP A 82 -9.06 -16.76 -9.96
C TRP A 82 -8.60 -17.59 -8.76
N LEU A 83 -8.73 -17.06 -7.54
CA LEU A 83 -8.22 -17.68 -6.31
C LEU A 83 -9.26 -18.60 -5.68
N ARG A 84 -9.66 -19.61 -6.45
CA ARG A 84 -10.59 -20.65 -5.99
C ARG A 84 -10.21 -22.04 -6.52
N PRO A 85 -10.45 -23.13 -5.76
CA PRO A 85 -9.99 -24.47 -6.14
C PRO A 85 -10.70 -25.03 -7.38
N ASP A 86 -11.96 -24.67 -7.53
CA ASP A 86 -12.95 -25.19 -8.48
C ASP A 86 -13.15 -24.29 -9.71
N ARG A 87 -12.18 -23.40 -10.01
CA ARG A 87 -12.41 -22.36 -11.03
C ARG A 87 -12.69 -22.94 -12.42
N THR A 88 -13.73 -22.42 -13.07
CA THR A 88 -14.14 -22.77 -14.43
C THR A 88 -13.58 -21.79 -15.47
N GLY A 89 -13.57 -22.16 -16.76
CA GLY A 89 -13.12 -21.25 -17.83
C GLY A 89 -13.87 -19.92 -17.86
N ARG A 90 -15.16 -19.90 -17.49
CA ARG A 90 -15.95 -18.66 -17.36
C ARG A 90 -15.42 -17.75 -16.25
N GLN A 91 -15.00 -18.31 -15.12
CA GLN A 91 -14.43 -17.54 -14.02
C GLN A 91 -13.02 -17.04 -14.37
N GLU A 92 -12.23 -17.83 -15.10
CA GLU A 92 -10.93 -17.40 -15.63
C GLU A 92 -11.10 -16.22 -16.62
N LEU A 93 -12.13 -16.26 -17.48
CA LEU A 93 -12.50 -15.16 -18.37
C LEU A 93 -12.91 -13.91 -17.57
N HIS A 94 -13.87 -14.03 -16.65
CA HIS A 94 -14.30 -12.88 -15.83
C HIS A 94 -13.13 -12.29 -15.03
N GLY A 95 -12.29 -13.14 -14.44
CA GLY A 95 -11.10 -12.70 -13.74
C GLY A 95 -10.11 -11.96 -14.65
N SER A 96 -9.96 -12.39 -15.89
CA SER A 96 -9.12 -11.70 -16.90
C SER A 96 -9.71 -10.33 -17.29
N ILE A 97 -11.03 -10.21 -17.41
CA ILE A 97 -11.70 -8.93 -17.67
C ILE A 97 -11.46 -7.96 -16.51
N TRP A 98 -11.64 -8.42 -15.26
CA TRP A 98 -11.33 -7.60 -14.09
C TRP A 98 -9.85 -7.20 -14.02
N LEU A 99 -8.93 -8.10 -14.38
CA LEU A 99 -7.51 -7.77 -14.48
C LEU A 99 -7.24 -6.70 -15.54
N ALA A 100 -7.88 -6.78 -16.71
CA ALA A 100 -7.75 -5.74 -17.74
C ALA A 100 -8.17 -4.37 -17.21
N LEU A 101 -9.33 -4.30 -16.54
CA LEU A 101 -9.82 -3.06 -15.91
C LEU A 101 -8.88 -2.53 -14.83
N ALA A 102 -8.28 -3.44 -14.03
CA ALA A 102 -7.28 -3.07 -13.04
C ALA A 102 -6.03 -2.45 -13.68
N LEU A 103 -5.49 -3.07 -14.73
CA LEU A 103 -4.32 -2.58 -15.47
C LEU A 103 -4.57 -1.25 -16.18
N LEU A 104 -5.76 -1.07 -16.75
CA LEU A 104 -6.20 0.21 -17.33
C LEU A 104 -6.31 1.33 -16.27
N THR A 105 -6.48 0.96 -15.00
CA THR A 105 -6.51 1.91 -13.89
C THR A 105 -5.11 2.20 -13.34
N LYS A 106 -4.30 1.16 -13.11
CA LYS A 106 -2.94 1.27 -12.56
C LYS A 106 -2.08 0.06 -12.93
N ALA A 107 -0.88 0.33 -13.42
CA ALA A 107 0.11 -0.69 -13.80
C ALA A 107 0.47 -1.69 -12.67
N ALA A 108 0.30 -1.30 -11.40
CA ALA A 108 0.58 -2.15 -10.24
C ALA A 108 -0.22 -3.47 -10.23
N ALA A 109 -1.32 -3.58 -10.97
CA ALA A 109 -2.09 -4.81 -11.11
C ALA A 109 -1.35 -5.96 -11.82
N ILE A 110 -0.19 -5.71 -12.44
CA ILE A 110 0.67 -6.71 -13.09
C ILE A 110 1.03 -7.89 -12.17
N VAL A 111 0.97 -7.68 -10.86
CA VAL A 111 1.36 -8.68 -9.85
C VAL A 111 0.31 -9.78 -9.67
N LEU A 112 -0.89 -9.63 -10.24
CA LEU A 112 -1.98 -10.58 -10.03
C LEU A 112 -1.73 -11.96 -10.67
N PRO A 113 -1.30 -12.12 -11.93
CA PRO A 113 -0.97 -13.44 -12.47
C PRO A 113 0.11 -14.19 -11.67
N PRO A 114 1.20 -13.55 -11.21
CA PRO A 114 2.12 -14.17 -10.25
C PRO A 114 1.46 -14.63 -8.93
N ILE A 115 0.52 -13.85 -8.37
CA ILE A 115 -0.24 -14.25 -7.17
C ILE A 115 -1.10 -15.49 -7.46
N VAL A 116 -1.76 -15.53 -8.62
CA VAL A 116 -2.57 -16.69 -9.04
C VAL A 116 -1.71 -17.93 -9.27
N LEU A 117 -0.53 -17.78 -9.88
CA LEU A 117 0.44 -18.84 -10.04
C LEU A 117 0.91 -19.37 -8.67
N ALA A 118 1.23 -18.47 -7.74
CA ALA A 118 1.60 -18.84 -6.37
C ALA A 118 0.46 -19.61 -5.67
N TYR A 119 -0.79 -19.20 -5.86
CA TYR A 119 -1.95 -19.93 -5.34
C TYR A 119 -2.09 -21.33 -5.94
N ASP A 120 -1.95 -21.47 -7.27
CA ASP A 120 -2.04 -22.77 -7.93
C ASP A 120 -0.95 -23.76 -7.45
N VAL A 121 0.27 -23.27 -7.24
CA VAL A 121 1.40 -24.10 -6.77
C VAL A 121 1.32 -24.38 -5.27
N LEU A 122 1.14 -23.35 -4.44
CA LEU A 122 1.21 -23.46 -2.99
C LEU A 122 -0.06 -24.08 -2.39
N VAL A 123 -1.23 -23.67 -2.86
CA VAL A 123 -2.52 -24.09 -2.28
C VAL A 123 -3.11 -25.26 -3.05
N ARG A 124 -3.22 -25.17 -4.38
CA ARG A 124 -3.81 -26.25 -5.20
C ARG A 124 -2.82 -27.37 -5.52
N ARG A 125 -1.56 -27.23 -5.13
CA ARG A 125 -0.50 -28.24 -5.30
C ARG A 125 -0.27 -28.67 -6.76
N LYS A 126 -0.56 -27.78 -7.70
CA LYS A 126 -0.24 -28.01 -9.11
C LYS A 126 1.25 -27.85 -9.35
N THR A 127 1.77 -28.56 -10.34
CA THR A 127 3.12 -28.29 -10.84
C THR A 127 3.14 -26.94 -11.58
N ILE A 128 4.31 -26.30 -11.66
CA ILE A 128 4.45 -25.05 -12.43
C ILE A 128 4.08 -25.28 -13.91
N ALA A 129 4.44 -26.45 -14.46
CA ALA A 129 4.11 -26.82 -15.84
C ALA A 129 2.59 -26.90 -16.10
N GLU A 130 1.79 -27.32 -15.12
CA GLU A 130 0.33 -27.35 -15.22
C GLU A 130 -0.31 -25.96 -15.03
N ALA A 131 0.29 -25.12 -14.19
CA ALA A 131 -0.28 -23.82 -13.81
C ALA A 131 0.07 -22.71 -14.82
N LEU A 132 1.28 -22.75 -15.39
CA LEU A 132 1.83 -21.68 -16.23
C LEU A 132 1.03 -21.44 -17.54
N PRO A 133 0.56 -22.45 -18.28
CA PRO A 133 -0.20 -22.22 -19.52
C PRO A 133 -1.44 -21.35 -19.31
N ARG A 134 -2.09 -21.46 -18.14
CA ARG A 134 -3.27 -20.65 -17.79
C ARG A 134 -2.93 -19.19 -17.51
N GLN A 135 -1.67 -18.88 -17.26
CA GLN A 135 -1.18 -17.53 -17.02
C GLN A 135 -0.66 -16.84 -18.30
N LEU A 136 -0.58 -17.55 -19.44
CA LEU A 136 -0.07 -16.97 -20.68
C LEU A 136 -0.97 -15.85 -21.22
N ALA A 137 -2.28 -16.08 -21.29
CA ALA A 137 -3.23 -15.08 -21.73
C ALA A 137 -3.26 -13.82 -20.82
N PRO A 138 -3.44 -13.94 -19.48
CA PRO A 138 -3.40 -12.77 -18.61
C PRO A 138 -1.99 -12.14 -18.53
N GLY A 139 -0.92 -12.94 -18.66
CA GLY A 139 0.46 -12.44 -18.72
C GLY A 139 0.73 -11.63 -19.99
N PHE A 140 0.25 -12.08 -21.14
CA PHE A 140 0.31 -11.33 -22.39
C PHE A 140 -0.47 -10.02 -22.29
N LEU A 141 -1.68 -10.06 -21.71
CA LEU A 141 -2.49 -8.86 -21.44
C LEU A 141 -1.74 -7.85 -20.56
N CYS A 142 -1.06 -8.33 -19.50
CA CYS A 142 -0.20 -7.50 -18.66
C CYS A 142 0.88 -6.79 -19.49
N ILE A 143 1.63 -7.54 -20.30
CA ILE A 143 2.71 -6.98 -21.13
C ILE A 143 2.15 -5.95 -22.11
N LEU A 144 1.05 -6.26 -22.81
CA LEU A 144 0.42 -5.38 -23.79
C LEU A 144 -0.01 -4.05 -23.15
N LEU A 145 -0.78 -4.10 -22.05
CA LEU A 145 -1.29 -2.90 -21.40
C LEU A 145 -0.19 -2.09 -20.71
N LEU A 146 0.86 -2.72 -20.21
CA LEU A 146 2.02 -2.00 -19.67
C LEU A 146 2.76 -1.22 -20.73
N ASN A 147 2.98 -1.81 -21.92
CA ASN A 147 3.62 -1.09 -23.02
C ASN A 147 2.80 0.15 -23.43
N ILE A 148 1.47 0.00 -23.53
CA ILE A 148 0.56 1.11 -23.85
C ILE A 148 0.62 2.20 -22.77
N THR A 149 0.54 1.82 -21.49
CA THR A 149 0.52 2.79 -20.38
C THR A 149 1.86 3.47 -20.16
N MET A 150 2.99 2.75 -20.30
CA MET A 150 4.32 3.34 -20.21
C MET A 150 4.60 4.30 -21.36
N SER A 151 4.20 3.94 -22.59
CA SER A 151 4.33 4.84 -23.75
C SER A 151 3.53 6.14 -23.59
N ALA A 152 2.43 6.11 -22.83
CA ALA A 152 1.62 7.29 -22.52
C ALA A 152 2.17 8.11 -21.34
N GLN A 153 3.04 7.53 -20.51
CA GLN A 153 3.64 8.20 -19.34
C GLN A 153 4.95 8.89 -19.68
N THR A 154 5.75 8.32 -20.59
CA THR A 154 6.98 8.98 -21.08
C THR A 154 6.69 10.27 -21.87
N SER A 155 5.46 10.44 -22.37
CA SER A 155 5.03 11.63 -23.12
C SER A 155 4.51 12.78 -22.24
N VAL A 156 4.26 12.57 -20.94
CA VAL A 156 3.68 13.58 -20.05
C VAL A 156 4.45 13.69 -18.73
N MET A 157 5.38 14.66 -18.67
CA MET A 157 5.91 15.35 -17.47
C MET A 157 5.88 14.58 -16.12
N GLY A 158 6.51 13.42 -16.06
CA GLY A 158 6.75 12.68 -14.81
C GLY A 158 8.21 12.26 -14.75
N GLY A 159 9.07 13.14 -14.23
CA GLY A 159 10.50 12.87 -14.14
C GLY A 159 10.77 11.57 -13.39
N VAL A 160 11.31 10.58 -14.09
CA VAL A 160 11.94 9.41 -13.46
C VAL A 160 13.18 9.95 -12.75
N ARG A 161 13.11 10.14 -11.43
CA ARG A 161 14.34 10.38 -10.68
C ARG A 161 15.16 9.11 -10.76
N GLY A 162 16.41 9.25 -11.21
CA GLY A 162 17.36 8.15 -11.19
C GLY A 162 17.52 7.60 -9.78
N HIS A 163 18.23 6.49 -9.63
CA HIS A 163 18.48 5.77 -8.38
C HIS A 163 19.29 6.55 -7.31
N LEU A 164 19.25 7.88 -7.30
CA LEU A 164 19.99 8.77 -6.40
C LEU A 164 21.51 8.49 -6.42
N GLY A 165 22.03 8.03 -7.57
CA GLY A 165 23.43 7.61 -7.70
C GLY A 165 23.80 6.30 -6.98
N MET A 166 22.83 5.59 -6.41
CA MET A 166 23.07 4.35 -5.66
C MET A 166 23.15 3.13 -6.58
N SER A 167 23.99 2.17 -6.19
CA SER A 167 24.03 0.85 -6.83
C SER A 167 22.77 0.03 -6.54
N LYS A 168 22.40 -0.87 -7.45
CA LYS A 168 21.25 -1.80 -7.26
C LYS A 168 21.34 -2.59 -5.95
N LEU A 169 22.55 -2.95 -5.52
CA LEU A 169 22.75 -3.70 -4.27
C LEU A 169 22.46 -2.85 -3.04
N GLN A 170 22.87 -1.58 -3.02
CA GLN A 170 22.53 -0.65 -1.94
C GLN A 170 21.02 -0.44 -1.84
N ILE A 171 20.35 -0.33 -2.98
CA ILE A 171 18.89 -0.19 -3.05
C ILE A 171 18.18 -1.40 -2.46
N VAL A 172 18.57 -2.62 -2.87
CA VAL A 172 18.00 -3.86 -2.31
C VAL A 172 18.25 -3.94 -0.80
N GLY A 173 19.44 -3.49 -0.34
CA GLY A 173 19.74 -3.36 1.07
C GLY A 173 18.78 -2.41 1.80
N ILE A 174 18.60 -1.19 1.28
CA ILE A 174 17.65 -0.19 1.82
C ILE A 174 16.22 -0.74 1.83
N ASP A 175 15.77 -1.36 0.72
CA ASP A 175 14.44 -1.95 0.60
C ASP A 175 14.21 -3.02 1.68
N SER A 176 15.22 -3.82 2.03
CA SER A 176 15.08 -4.83 3.10
C SER A 176 14.69 -4.20 4.44
N VAL A 177 15.22 -3.00 4.74
CA VAL A 177 14.89 -2.23 5.95
C VAL A 177 13.52 -1.58 5.81
N ILE A 178 13.21 -1.01 4.64
CA ILE A 178 11.91 -0.38 4.36
C ILE A 178 10.77 -1.38 4.52
N VAL A 179 10.92 -2.63 4.06
CA VAL A 179 9.86 -3.65 4.22
C VAL A 179 9.61 -3.96 5.71
N TRP A 180 10.63 -3.94 6.57
CA TRP A 180 10.42 -4.06 8.02
C TRP A 180 9.77 -2.80 8.63
N LYS A 181 10.11 -1.60 8.15
CA LYS A 181 9.40 -0.38 8.55
C LYS A 181 7.91 -0.47 8.20
N TYR A 182 7.57 -0.99 7.03
CA TYR A 182 6.18 -1.25 6.65
C TYR A 182 5.47 -2.23 7.58
N VAL A 183 6.14 -3.31 8.00
CA VAL A 183 5.60 -4.21 9.04
C VAL A 183 5.37 -3.44 10.35
N GLY A 184 6.34 -2.61 10.77
CA GLY A 184 6.23 -1.76 11.95
C GLY A 184 5.03 -0.80 11.88
N MET A 185 4.80 -0.16 10.73
CA MET A 185 3.67 0.74 10.50
C MET A 185 2.31 0.05 10.64
N LEU A 186 2.22 -1.26 10.37
CA LEU A 186 0.98 -2.03 10.54
C LEU A 186 0.73 -2.47 11.99
N VAL A 187 1.77 -2.55 12.80
CA VAL A 187 1.66 -2.88 14.23
C VAL A 187 1.45 -1.61 15.05
N TRP A 188 2.16 -0.54 14.69
CA TRP A 188 2.15 0.74 15.39
C TRP A 188 2.17 1.90 14.37
N PRO A 189 0.99 2.38 13.93
CA PRO A 189 0.86 3.42 12.91
C PRO A 189 1.12 4.83 13.47
N ALA A 190 2.29 5.05 14.08
CA ALA A 190 2.72 6.37 14.56
C ALA A 190 3.68 7.05 13.59
N GLY A 191 3.65 8.38 13.55
CA GLY A 191 4.53 9.19 12.69
C GLY A 191 4.20 9.07 11.20
N LEU A 192 2.92 8.85 10.87
CA LEU A 192 2.49 8.78 9.48
C LEU A 192 2.69 10.12 8.77
N SER A 193 3.15 10.05 7.52
CA SER A 193 3.48 11.21 6.69
C SER A 193 3.28 10.87 5.20
N VAL A 194 2.97 11.88 4.39
CA VAL A 194 2.82 11.72 2.93
C VAL A 194 4.16 11.36 2.25
N LEU A 195 5.28 11.70 2.87
CA LEU A 195 6.62 11.40 2.41
C LEU A 195 7.52 10.99 3.56
N TYR A 196 8.48 10.12 3.26
CA TYR A 196 9.46 9.62 4.19
C TYR A 196 10.86 9.68 3.60
N ASP A 197 11.83 9.93 4.46
CA ASP A 197 13.25 9.90 4.14
C ASP A 197 13.95 8.83 4.98
N PRO A 198 13.85 7.55 4.58
CA PRO A 198 14.56 6.49 5.29
C PRO A 198 16.07 6.73 5.19
N PRO A 199 16.83 6.50 6.27
CA PRO A 199 18.28 6.73 6.26
C PRO A 199 18.93 5.85 5.18
N THR A 200 19.73 6.45 4.32
CA THR A 200 20.42 5.77 3.21
C THR A 200 21.92 5.56 3.48
N GLN A 201 22.48 6.29 4.44
CA GLN A 201 23.89 6.24 4.83
C GLN A 201 24.05 5.72 6.27
N GLY A 202 25.15 5.01 6.54
CA GLY A 202 25.44 4.49 7.88
C GLY A 202 24.53 3.35 8.36
N ILE A 203 23.70 2.77 7.48
CA ILE A 203 22.68 1.77 7.84
C ILE A 203 23.08 0.31 7.59
N LEU A 204 24.38 0.01 7.48
CA LEU A 204 24.85 -1.35 7.19
C LEU A 204 24.32 -2.38 8.22
N LEU A 205 24.38 -2.05 9.52
CA LEU A 205 23.88 -2.93 10.57
C LEU A 205 22.36 -3.18 10.45
N PRO A 206 21.50 -2.15 10.32
CA PRO A 206 20.08 -2.33 10.00
C PRO A 206 19.83 -3.21 8.77
N ILE A 207 20.59 -3.05 7.69
CA ILE A 207 20.46 -3.86 6.47
C ILE A 207 20.76 -5.33 6.77
N VAL A 208 21.86 -5.61 7.46
CA VAL A 208 22.27 -6.98 7.80
C VAL A 208 21.21 -7.66 8.68
N LEU A 209 20.76 -6.99 9.74
CA LEU A 209 19.73 -7.51 10.65
C LEU A 209 18.39 -7.74 9.91
N SER A 210 17.99 -6.78 9.07
CA SER A 210 16.78 -6.86 8.25
C SER A 210 16.84 -8.04 7.27
N THR A 211 17.99 -8.23 6.62
CA THR A 211 18.22 -9.31 5.66
C THR A 211 18.19 -10.67 6.35
N ILE A 212 18.87 -10.82 7.50
CA ILE A 212 18.85 -12.04 8.30
C ILE A 212 17.42 -12.39 8.73
N ALA A 213 16.65 -11.40 9.19
CA ALA A 213 15.27 -11.61 9.59
C ALA A 213 14.39 -12.06 8.40
N TRP A 214 14.56 -11.50 7.21
CA TRP A 214 13.84 -11.95 6.01
C TRP A 214 14.25 -13.34 5.54
N ILE A 215 15.54 -13.69 5.65
CA ILE A 215 16.01 -15.06 5.38
C ILE A 215 15.33 -16.03 6.36
N ALA A 216 15.23 -15.68 7.64
CA ALA A 216 14.53 -16.50 8.62
C ALA A 216 13.04 -16.69 8.26
N VAL A 217 12.34 -15.63 7.87
CA VAL A 217 10.95 -15.70 7.39
C VAL A 217 10.84 -16.62 6.16
N GLY A 218 11.78 -16.50 5.21
CA GLY A 218 11.85 -17.34 4.02
C GLY A 218 12.08 -18.82 4.36
N LEU A 219 13.00 -19.12 5.28
CA LEU A 219 13.26 -20.48 5.75
C LEU A 219 12.06 -21.09 6.50
N ILE A 220 11.38 -20.30 7.33
CA ILE A 220 10.14 -20.73 8.00
C ILE A 220 9.08 -21.07 6.95
N CYS A 221 8.87 -20.21 5.96
CA CYS A 221 7.94 -20.47 4.85
C CYS A 221 8.34 -21.73 4.08
N TRP A 222 9.62 -21.90 3.74
CA TRP A 222 10.13 -23.07 3.04
C TRP A 222 9.96 -24.39 3.81
N LYS A 223 10.08 -24.36 5.14
CA LYS A 223 9.84 -25.56 5.96
C LYS A 223 8.35 -25.85 6.15
N THR A 224 7.50 -24.82 6.12
CA THR A 224 6.10 -24.92 6.53
C THR A 224 5.07 -24.82 5.40
N TRP A 225 5.45 -24.50 4.15
CA TRP A 225 4.49 -24.30 3.04
C TRP A 225 3.60 -25.51 2.73
N ARG A 226 4.04 -26.73 3.06
CA ARG A 226 3.20 -27.93 2.94
C ARG A 226 2.15 -28.02 4.05
N ARG A 227 2.48 -27.54 5.24
CA ARG A 227 1.61 -27.55 6.42
C ARG A 227 0.67 -26.34 6.46
N TRP A 228 1.16 -25.16 6.11
CA TRP A 228 0.47 -23.88 6.19
C TRP A 228 0.53 -23.12 4.85
N PRO A 229 -0.04 -23.66 3.76
CA PRO A 229 0.10 -23.07 2.42
C PRO A 229 -0.46 -21.65 2.31
N LEU A 230 -1.55 -21.35 3.05
CA LEU A 230 -2.14 -20.00 3.05
C LEU A 230 -1.26 -18.96 3.73
N VAL A 231 -0.47 -19.35 4.74
CA VAL A 231 0.51 -18.45 5.39
C VAL A 231 1.62 -18.11 4.41
N THR A 232 2.17 -19.12 3.72
CA THR A 232 3.19 -18.90 2.68
C THR A 232 2.64 -18.08 1.53
N LEU A 233 1.39 -18.31 1.12
CA LEU A 233 0.72 -17.49 0.10
C LEU A 233 0.57 -16.04 0.55
N ALA A 234 0.18 -15.78 1.80
CA ALA A 234 0.05 -14.42 2.33
C ALA A 234 1.40 -13.69 2.31
N VAL A 235 2.48 -14.35 2.74
CA VAL A 235 3.84 -13.79 2.68
C VAL A 235 4.30 -13.55 1.24
N ALA A 236 4.09 -14.51 0.33
CA ALA A 236 4.42 -14.32 -1.08
C ALA A 236 3.63 -13.15 -1.71
N THR A 237 2.34 -13.07 -1.40
CA THR A 237 1.45 -12.01 -1.88
C THR A 237 1.86 -10.64 -1.35
N TRP A 238 2.28 -10.55 -0.08
CA TRP A 238 2.83 -9.32 0.50
C TRP A 238 4.00 -8.78 -0.33
N PHE A 239 5.00 -9.62 -0.64
CA PHE A 239 6.14 -9.21 -1.45
C PHE A 239 5.75 -8.90 -2.89
N LEU A 240 4.87 -9.70 -3.50
CA LEU A 240 4.39 -9.46 -4.86
C LEU A 240 3.65 -8.13 -4.96
N LEU A 241 2.81 -7.77 -3.99
CA LEU A 241 2.09 -6.49 -3.99
C LEU A 241 3.02 -5.28 -3.75
N LEU A 242 4.09 -5.45 -2.98
CA LEU A 242 5.10 -4.40 -2.77
C LEU A 242 6.08 -4.28 -3.94
N PHE A 243 6.31 -5.34 -4.71
CA PHE A 243 7.32 -5.37 -5.76
C PHE A 243 7.30 -4.17 -6.73
N PRO A 244 6.14 -3.68 -7.24
CA PRO A 244 6.11 -2.54 -8.16
C PRO A 244 6.44 -1.19 -7.51
N VAL A 245 6.43 -1.12 -6.17
CA VAL A 245 6.67 0.09 -5.37
C VAL A 245 7.95 0.00 -4.55
N LEU A 246 8.69 -1.10 -4.67
CA LEU A 246 10.07 -1.20 -4.17
C LEU A 246 11.02 -0.47 -5.12
N ASN A 247 12.12 0.02 -4.57
CA ASN A 247 13.05 0.92 -5.25
C ASN A 247 13.91 0.21 -6.32
N PHE A 248 13.69 -1.09 -6.54
CA PHE A 248 14.27 -1.84 -7.66
C PHE A 248 14.00 -1.15 -9.01
N PHE A 249 12.82 -0.56 -9.16
CA PHE A 249 12.49 0.35 -10.26
C PHE A 249 12.72 1.80 -9.81
N PRO A 250 13.28 2.68 -10.66
CA PRO A 250 13.48 4.07 -10.26
C PRO A 250 12.12 4.74 -10.03
N ILE A 251 11.87 5.11 -8.77
CA ILE A 251 10.65 5.80 -8.33
C ILE A 251 11.04 7.12 -7.67
N THR A 252 10.14 8.09 -7.71
CA THR A 252 10.40 9.45 -7.23
C THR A 252 10.50 9.55 -5.72
N THR A 253 9.98 8.58 -4.97
CA THR A 253 9.92 8.59 -3.50
C THR A 253 10.23 7.20 -2.95
N LEU A 254 11.06 7.13 -1.91
CA LEU A 254 11.54 5.85 -1.38
C LEU A 254 10.45 5.06 -0.63
N MET A 255 9.55 5.77 0.06
CA MET A 255 8.56 5.17 0.96
C MET A 255 7.34 6.10 1.12
N ASN A 256 6.13 5.52 1.19
CA ASN A 256 4.84 6.21 1.33
C ASN A 256 3.79 5.31 2.03
N ASP A 257 2.79 5.90 2.70
CA ASP A 257 1.69 5.15 3.36
C ASP A 257 0.86 4.37 2.34
N ARG A 258 0.51 5.03 1.22
CA ARG A 258 -0.31 4.45 0.15
C ARG A 258 0.21 3.16 -0.47
N TYR A 259 1.49 2.83 -0.27
CA TYR A 259 2.06 1.58 -0.77
C TYR A 259 1.55 0.37 0.02
N LEU A 260 1.08 0.57 1.25
CA LEU A 260 0.53 -0.47 2.12
C LEU A 260 -0.96 -0.76 1.93
N TYR A 261 -1.66 -0.05 1.03
CA TYR A 261 -3.12 -0.15 0.86
C TYR A 261 -3.60 -1.60 0.75
N LEU A 262 -3.20 -2.35 -0.29
CA LEU A 262 -3.52 -3.79 -0.40
C LEU A 262 -2.58 -4.72 0.40
N PRO A 263 -1.25 -4.50 0.48
CA PRO A 263 -0.36 -5.41 1.22
C PRO A 263 -0.83 -5.68 2.65
N CYS A 264 -1.36 -4.68 3.37
CA CYS A 264 -1.80 -4.85 4.75
C CYS A 264 -2.84 -5.96 4.96
N VAL A 265 -3.62 -6.31 3.92
CA VAL A 265 -4.58 -7.43 3.94
C VAL A 265 -3.88 -8.74 4.29
N CYS A 266 -2.66 -8.98 3.79
CA CYS A 266 -1.90 -10.18 4.09
C CYS A 266 -1.54 -10.26 5.58
N ALA A 267 -1.06 -9.16 6.16
CA ALA A 267 -0.71 -9.11 7.58
C ALA A 267 -1.94 -9.28 8.48
N PHE A 268 -3.05 -8.60 8.17
CA PHE A 268 -4.29 -8.71 8.94
C PHE A 268 -4.94 -10.09 8.81
N ALA A 269 -4.81 -10.76 7.66
CA ALA A 269 -5.23 -12.15 7.50
C ALA A 269 -4.41 -13.12 8.36
N LEU A 270 -3.11 -12.89 8.51
CA LEU A 270 -2.27 -13.67 9.43
C LEU A 270 -2.67 -13.45 10.89
N VAL A 271 -3.00 -12.21 11.28
CA VAL A 271 -3.54 -11.91 12.62
C VAL A 271 -4.87 -12.63 12.84
N GLY A 272 -5.80 -12.51 11.90
CA GLY A 272 -7.09 -13.20 11.97
C GLY A 272 -6.94 -14.72 12.08
N GLY A 273 -6.04 -15.32 11.29
CA GLY A 273 -5.73 -16.74 11.34
C GLY A 273 -5.08 -17.18 12.66
N ALA A 274 -4.17 -16.38 13.21
CA ALA A 274 -3.55 -16.66 14.51
C ALA A 274 -4.58 -16.63 15.64
N LEU A 275 -5.49 -15.66 15.66
CA LEU A 275 -6.58 -15.57 16.64
C LEU A 275 -7.53 -16.77 16.53
N ASP A 276 -7.89 -17.16 15.32
CA ASP A 276 -8.78 -18.30 15.07
C ASP A 276 -8.13 -19.63 15.48
N GLN A 277 -6.84 -19.83 15.15
CA GLN A 277 -6.09 -21.01 15.55
C GLN A 277 -5.87 -21.09 17.06
N LEU A 278 -5.60 -19.96 17.72
CA LEU A 278 -5.48 -19.90 19.18
C LEU A 278 -6.80 -20.31 19.85
N ARG A 279 -7.93 -19.81 19.35
CA ARG A 279 -9.27 -20.23 19.79
C ARG A 279 -9.44 -21.74 19.66
N HIS A 280 -9.09 -22.33 18.53
CA HIS A 280 -9.22 -23.78 18.31
C HIS A 280 -8.31 -24.62 19.22
N TRP A 281 -7.04 -24.24 19.40
CA TRP A 281 -6.08 -24.98 20.23
C TRP A 281 -6.48 -24.99 21.70
N ILE A 282 -6.91 -23.86 22.27
CA ILE A 282 -7.29 -23.79 23.69
C ILE A 282 -8.57 -24.59 23.95
N VAL A 283 -9.57 -24.46 23.06
CA VAL A 283 -10.83 -25.22 23.16
C VAL A 283 -10.56 -26.72 23.12
N ALA A 284 -9.67 -27.18 22.24
CA ALA A 284 -9.30 -28.59 22.12
C ALA A 284 -8.50 -29.12 23.32
N ARG A 285 -7.64 -28.30 23.94
CA ARG A 285 -6.66 -28.76 24.93
C ARG A 285 -7.13 -28.71 26.38
N GLN A 286 -8.08 -27.83 26.72
CA GLN A 286 -8.50 -27.66 28.11
C GLN A 286 -9.93 -28.12 28.42
N PHE A 287 -10.86 -28.24 27.46
CA PHE A 287 -12.29 -28.36 27.81
C PHE A 287 -13.12 -29.20 26.84
N GLY A 288 -13.13 -30.51 27.05
CA GLY A 288 -13.90 -31.45 26.24
C GLY A 288 -15.44 -31.37 26.34
N ARG A 289 -16.06 -30.56 27.23
CA ARG A 289 -17.54 -30.70 27.47
C ARG A 289 -18.41 -29.47 27.80
N LEU A 290 -17.93 -28.22 27.86
CA LEU A 290 -18.82 -27.09 28.24
C LEU A 290 -18.84 -25.94 27.21
N LYS A 291 -19.96 -25.82 26.48
CA LYS A 291 -20.32 -24.70 25.58
C LYS A 291 -20.25 -23.33 26.29
N GLU A 292 -20.48 -23.32 27.60
CA GLU A 292 -20.55 -22.16 28.48
C GLU A 292 -19.23 -21.38 28.67
N ARG A 293 -18.10 -21.75 28.05
CA ARG A 293 -16.85 -20.96 28.12
C ARG A 293 -16.30 -20.52 26.76
N GLN A 294 -16.95 -20.89 25.66
CA GLN A 294 -16.61 -20.37 24.33
C GLN A 294 -16.84 -18.85 24.24
N TRP A 295 -17.82 -18.32 24.98
CA TRP A 295 -18.11 -16.88 25.03
C TRP A 295 -16.95 -16.07 25.62
N VAL A 296 -16.23 -16.57 26.64
CA VAL A 296 -15.10 -15.86 27.27
C VAL A 296 -13.99 -15.58 26.26
N PHE A 297 -13.71 -16.51 25.34
CA PHE A 297 -12.70 -16.30 24.30
C PHE A 297 -13.19 -15.43 23.15
N SER A 298 -14.45 -15.56 22.75
CA SER A 298 -15.08 -14.57 21.87
C SER A 298 -15.00 -13.16 22.46
N VAL A 299 -15.10 -13.04 23.79
CA VAL A 299 -14.87 -11.78 24.51
C VAL A 299 -13.40 -11.37 24.45
N VAL A 300 -12.42 -12.23 24.74
CA VAL A 300 -10.98 -11.84 24.67
C VAL A 300 -10.55 -11.45 23.26
N SER A 301 -10.85 -12.25 22.24
CA SER A 301 -10.57 -11.90 20.84
C SER A 301 -11.33 -10.64 20.43
N GLY A 302 -12.58 -10.51 20.88
CA GLY A 302 -13.38 -9.31 20.70
C GLY A 302 -12.74 -8.08 21.35
N VAL A 303 -12.17 -8.20 22.54
CA VAL A 303 -11.47 -7.12 23.26
C VAL A 303 -10.17 -6.75 22.58
N ILE A 304 -9.38 -7.72 22.08
CA ILE A 304 -8.15 -7.43 21.32
C ILE A 304 -8.50 -6.65 20.06
N VAL A 305 -9.46 -7.17 19.28
CA VAL A 305 -9.91 -6.50 18.04
C VAL A 305 -10.51 -5.14 18.34
N SER A 306 -11.33 -5.00 19.39
CA SER A 306 -11.93 -3.73 19.78
C SER A 306 -10.89 -2.72 20.25
N THR A 307 -9.91 -3.15 21.05
CA THR A 307 -8.79 -2.30 21.49
C THR A 307 -7.95 -1.85 20.30
N SER A 308 -7.67 -2.74 19.33
CA SER A 308 -6.99 -2.36 18.09
C SER A 308 -7.81 -1.35 17.28
N ILE A 309 -9.12 -1.56 17.14
CA ILE A 309 -10.02 -0.62 16.45
C ILE A 309 -10.02 0.73 17.16
N LEU A 310 -10.12 0.77 18.48
CA LEU A 310 -10.10 2.00 19.26
C LEU A 310 -8.76 2.73 19.11
N GLY A 311 -7.64 2.02 19.20
CA GLY A 311 -6.31 2.58 18.99
C GLY A 311 -6.13 3.15 17.58
N TYR A 312 -6.55 2.40 16.56
CA TYR A 312 -6.51 2.83 15.16
C TYR A 312 -7.45 4.00 14.87
N THR A 313 -8.62 4.03 15.49
CA THR A 313 -9.54 5.17 15.38
C THR A 313 -8.91 6.40 16.02
N GLY A 314 -8.30 6.29 17.20
CA GLY A 314 -7.57 7.38 17.85
C GLY A 314 -6.44 7.92 16.99
N ALA A 315 -5.60 7.04 16.44
CA ALA A 315 -4.52 7.41 15.53
C ALA A 315 -5.03 8.05 14.22
N THR A 316 -6.17 7.57 13.72
CA THR A 316 -6.83 8.15 12.56
C THR A 316 -7.30 9.57 12.86
N MET A 317 -7.96 9.79 14.00
CA MET A 317 -8.44 11.11 14.42
C MET A 317 -7.29 12.10 14.64
N SER A 318 -6.10 11.63 15.06
CA SER A 318 -4.93 12.51 15.17
C SER A 318 -4.29 12.85 13.82
N TYR A 319 -4.30 11.95 12.84
CA TYR A 319 -3.59 12.15 11.57
C TYR A 319 -4.47 12.75 10.46
N LEU A 320 -5.75 12.40 10.41
CA LEU A 320 -6.69 12.88 9.39
C LEU A 320 -6.75 14.41 9.25
N PRO A 321 -6.64 15.23 10.33
CA PRO A 321 -6.60 16.69 10.21
C PRO A 321 -5.45 17.22 9.34
N ALA A 322 -4.33 16.50 9.24
CA ALA A 322 -3.23 16.88 8.34
C ALA A 322 -3.71 16.91 6.87
N TRP A 323 -4.64 16.03 6.49
CA TRP A 323 -5.17 15.91 5.13
C TRP A 323 -6.27 16.92 4.79
N ARG A 324 -6.55 17.90 5.67
CA ARG A 324 -7.63 18.89 5.47
C ARG A 324 -7.38 19.79 4.25
N ASN A 325 -6.16 20.29 4.08
CA ASN A 325 -5.75 21.11 2.94
C ASN A 325 -4.22 21.04 2.72
N GLY A 326 -3.73 21.68 1.66
CA GLY A 326 -2.30 21.70 1.33
C GLY A 326 -1.43 22.27 2.45
N LEU A 327 -1.88 23.35 3.11
CA LEU A 327 -1.13 24.00 4.18
C LEU A 327 -0.97 23.06 5.39
N THR A 328 -2.05 22.46 5.90
CA THR A 328 -1.97 21.52 7.04
C THR A 328 -1.15 20.28 6.71
N LEU A 329 -1.26 19.78 5.48
CA LEU A 329 -0.56 18.58 5.04
C LEU A 329 0.94 18.80 5.01
N TRP A 330 1.37 19.89 4.37
CA TRP A 330 2.78 20.18 4.22
C TRP A 330 3.41 20.75 5.50
N ALA A 331 2.65 21.46 6.34
CA ALA A 331 3.10 21.82 7.69
C ALA A 331 3.38 20.57 8.54
N HIS A 332 2.48 19.58 8.52
CA HIS A 332 2.71 18.30 9.19
C HIS A 332 3.93 17.57 8.63
N THR A 333 4.08 17.55 7.30
CA THR A 333 5.17 16.83 6.62
C THR A 333 6.53 17.47 6.88
N VAL A 334 6.63 18.81 6.88
CA VAL A 334 7.88 19.54 7.21
C VAL A 334 8.33 19.22 8.64
N ASN A 335 7.41 19.08 9.59
CA ASN A 335 7.76 18.72 10.97
C ASN A 335 8.32 17.29 11.09
N HIS A 336 7.96 16.38 10.17
CA HIS A 336 8.43 15.00 10.18
C HIS A 336 9.68 14.78 9.34
N VAL A 337 9.79 15.49 8.21
CA VAL A 337 10.85 15.30 7.20
C VAL A 337 11.36 16.65 6.68
N PRO A 338 11.96 17.50 7.55
CA PRO A 338 12.38 18.84 7.18
C PRO A 338 13.56 18.88 6.20
N GLN A 339 14.34 17.81 6.10
CA GLN A 339 15.57 17.76 5.32
C GLN A 339 15.34 17.57 3.82
N LEU A 340 14.19 17.04 3.40
CA LEU A 340 13.93 16.75 2.00
C LEU A 340 13.59 18.02 1.21
N PRO A 341 14.34 18.37 0.14
CA PRO A 341 14.05 19.55 -0.68
C PRO A 341 12.64 19.54 -1.27
N VAL A 342 12.17 18.38 -1.75
CA VAL A 342 10.82 18.24 -2.32
C VAL A 342 9.72 18.58 -1.29
N VAL A 343 9.93 18.31 0.00
CA VAL A 343 8.99 18.67 1.07
C VAL A 343 8.94 20.20 1.24
N GLN A 344 10.10 20.85 1.21
CA GLN A 344 10.18 22.32 1.31
C GLN A 344 9.57 23.03 0.09
N ILE A 345 9.79 22.50 -1.11
CA ILE A 345 9.18 23.03 -2.34
C ILE A 345 7.66 23.00 -2.23
N GLN A 346 7.10 21.87 -1.77
CA GLN A 346 5.65 21.71 -1.66
C GLN A 346 5.06 22.51 -0.49
N TRP A 347 5.83 22.71 0.57
CA TRP A 347 5.47 23.61 1.66
C TRP A 347 5.43 25.07 1.21
N ALA A 348 6.43 25.52 0.46
CA ALA A 348 6.44 26.84 -0.15
C ALA A 348 5.26 27.03 -1.11
N ASP A 349 4.94 26.03 -1.94
CA ASP A 349 3.77 26.06 -2.82
C ASP A 349 2.47 26.26 -2.01
N ALA A 350 2.31 25.52 -0.91
CA ALA A 350 1.13 25.65 -0.05
C ALA A 350 1.05 27.02 0.68
N LEU A 351 2.19 27.58 1.09
CA LEU A 351 2.27 28.91 1.68
C LEU A 351 1.89 29.99 0.66
N TYR A 352 2.44 29.89 -0.54
CA TYR A 352 2.18 30.83 -1.64
C TYR A 352 0.69 30.82 -2.02
N ASP A 353 0.11 29.64 -2.23
CA ASP A 353 -1.33 29.47 -2.53
C ASP A 353 -2.24 29.98 -1.40
N SER A 354 -1.73 30.05 -0.17
CA SER A 354 -2.43 30.57 1.01
C SER A 354 -2.16 32.06 1.27
N GLY A 355 -1.53 32.78 0.34
CA GLY A 355 -1.25 34.22 0.43
C GLY A 355 -0.02 34.61 1.25
N HIS A 356 0.78 33.65 1.73
CA HIS A 356 1.99 33.91 2.52
C HIS A 356 3.22 33.96 1.60
N HIS A 357 3.23 34.89 0.65
CA HIS A 357 4.20 34.92 -0.45
C HIS A 357 5.64 35.11 0.03
N GLU A 358 5.89 36.09 0.91
CA GLU A 358 7.22 36.37 1.46
C GLU A 358 7.81 35.12 2.13
N ARG A 359 7.02 34.48 3.00
CA ARG A 359 7.46 33.27 3.70
C ARG A 359 7.72 32.10 2.75
N ALA A 360 6.93 31.98 1.67
CA ALA A 360 7.15 30.96 0.65
C ALA A 360 8.50 31.15 -0.07
N ILE A 361 8.84 32.40 -0.41
CA ILE A 361 10.12 32.76 -1.04
C ILE A 361 11.29 32.46 -0.10
N GLU A 362 11.20 32.89 1.17
CA GLU A 362 12.22 32.60 2.20
C GLU A 362 12.51 31.11 2.32
N VAL A 363 11.47 30.27 2.39
CA VAL A 363 11.61 28.81 2.50
C VAL A 363 12.39 28.22 1.31
N LEU A 364 12.12 28.71 0.10
CA LEU A 364 12.82 28.27 -1.11
C LEU A 364 14.28 28.71 -1.12
N GLU A 365 14.58 29.94 -0.71
CA GLU A 365 15.94 30.47 -0.60
C GLU A 365 16.76 29.70 0.44
N GLU A 366 16.20 29.49 1.64
CA GLU A 366 16.81 28.68 2.69
C GLU A 366 17.11 27.25 2.19
N THR A 367 16.21 26.68 1.38
CA THR A 367 16.37 25.33 0.83
C THR A 367 17.53 25.24 -0.16
N LEU A 368 17.71 26.25 -1.02
CA LEU A 368 18.87 26.32 -1.93
C LEU A 368 20.19 26.39 -1.16
N GLN A 369 20.21 27.10 -0.04
CA GLN A 369 21.41 27.29 0.78
C GLN A 369 21.76 26.08 1.64
N SER A 370 20.76 25.46 2.29
CA SER A 370 20.99 24.55 3.42
C SER A 370 20.73 23.07 3.14
N ARG A 371 19.99 22.71 2.08
CA ARG A 371 19.46 21.34 1.88
C ARG A 371 19.96 20.60 0.65
N GLN A 372 20.99 21.12 -0.03
CA GLN A 372 21.66 20.51 -1.19
C GLN A 372 20.68 19.84 -2.18
N PRO A 373 19.72 20.60 -2.78
CA PRO A 373 18.79 20.03 -3.74
C PRO A 373 19.50 19.41 -4.93
N ASP A 374 18.93 18.31 -5.45
CA ASP A 374 19.34 17.75 -6.73
C ASP A 374 19.11 18.76 -7.86
N GLU A 375 19.69 18.53 -9.04
CA GLU A 375 19.63 19.49 -10.14
C GLU A 375 18.18 19.77 -10.59
N ALA A 376 17.30 18.78 -10.52
CA ALA A 376 15.89 18.92 -10.90
C ALA A 376 15.13 19.78 -9.88
N ASP A 377 15.33 19.53 -8.59
CA ASP A 377 14.76 20.33 -7.51
C ASP A 377 15.32 21.75 -7.50
N ARG A 378 16.62 21.93 -7.77
CA ARG A 378 17.23 23.27 -7.91
C ARG A 378 16.57 24.06 -9.03
N ARG A 379 16.46 23.49 -10.24
CA ARG A 379 15.77 24.14 -11.37
C ARG A 379 14.33 24.48 -11.02
N ARG A 380 13.59 23.56 -10.40
CA ARG A 380 12.20 23.80 -9.98
C ARG A 380 12.09 24.94 -8.97
N ILE A 381 13.04 25.07 -8.04
CA ILE A 381 13.08 26.18 -7.07
C ILE A 381 13.37 27.51 -7.79
N GLU A 382 14.40 27.55 -8.64
CA GLU A 382 14.80 28.75 -9.37
C GLU A 382 13.67 29.28 -10.28
N GLU A 383 13.01 28.40 -11.04
CA GLU A 383 11.86 28.74 -11.88
C GLU A 383 10.71 29.36 -11.07
N LYS A 384 10.42 28.81 -9.88
CA LYS A 384 9.38 29.33 -8.98
C LYS A 384 9.75 30.70 -8.43
N LEU A 385 10.99 30.87 -7.95
CA LEU A 385 11.46 32.15 -7.40
C LEU A 385 11.38 33.27 -8.46
N ILE A 386 11.79 33.00 -9.69
CA ILE A 386 11.67 33.96 -10.80
C ILE A 386 10.20 34.28 -11.06
N GLY A 387 9.35 33.25 -11.19
CA GLY A 387 7.94 33.41 -11.52
C GLY A 387 7.11 34.10 -10.43
N TRP A 388 7.45 33.93 -9.15
CA TRP A 388 6.75 34.56 -8.02
C TRP A 388 7.16 36.01 -7.83
N ARG A 389 8.46 36.31 -7.88
CA ARG A 389 8.95 37.70 -7.79
C ARG A 389 8.42 38.58 -8.94
N GLN A 390 8.31 38.04 -10.14
CA GLN A 390 7.72 38.78 -11.27
C GLN A 390 6.25 39.12 -11.06
N ARG A 391 5.49 38.32 -10.31
CA ARG A 391 4.07 38.57 -10.02
C ARG A 391 3.86 39.51 -8.84
N ASP A 392 4.73 39.48 -7.83
CA ASP A 392 4.63 40.42 -6.70
C ASP A 392 5.06 41.86 -7.11
N HIS A 393 5.76 42.01 -8.24
CA HIS A 393 6.14 43.31 -8.81
C HIS A 393 5.19 43.83 -9.91
N ALA A 394 4.16 43.07 -10.30
CA ALA A 394 3.18 43.43 -11.33
C ALA A 394 1.80 43.69 -10.71
#